data_AF-A0A7V5XDX1-F1
#
_entry.id   AF-A0A7V5XDX1-F1
#
_cell.length_a   1.000
_cell.length_b   1.000
_cell.length_c   1.000
_cell.angle_alpha   90.00
_cell.angle_beta   90.00
_cell.angle_gamma   90.00
#
_symmetry.space_group_name_H-M   'P 1'
#
loop_
_entity.id
_entity.type
_entity.pdbx_description
1 polymer ?
#
loop_
_entity_poly.entity_id
_entity_poly.type
_entity_poly.pdbx_seq_one_letter_code
_entity_poly.pdbx_strand_id
1 'polypeptide(L)' 'MRSLPALFRSCSAFAIIGGVLIAGCSIEPWVKPYERDRLADPIMSLDRDPVSSAYTNHVFEAREGARGASGSAGGGCGCN' A
#
# COMPACT_ATOMS: atom_id res chain seq x y z
N MET A 1 31.41 -38.09 17.94
CA MET A 1 30.89 -38.59 16.64
C MET A 1 29.35 -38.51 16.50
N ARG A 2 28.58 -37.89 17.42
CA ARG A 2 27.10 -37.81 17.35
C ARG A 2 26.56 -36.46 16.82
N SER A 3 27.41 -35.48 16.58
CA SER A 3 27.02 -34.12 16.16
C SER A 3 26.91 -33.92 14.64
N LEU A 4 27.45 -34.84 13.82
CA LEU A 4 27.35 -34.76 12.36
C LEU A 4 25.91 -34.74 11.83
N PRO A 5 24.95 -35.58 12.30
CA PRO A 5 23.57 -35.52 11.79
C PRO A 5 22.80 -34.29 12.29
N ALA A 6 23.18 -33.74 13.44
CA ALA A 6 22.59 -32.51 13.99
C ALA A 6 23.04 -31.27 13.21
N LEU A 7 24.33 -31.21 12.82
CA LEU A 7 24.84 -30.16 11.93
C LEU A 7 24.18 -30.21 10.55
N PHE A 8 24.05 -31.41 9.97
CA PHE A 8 23.44 -31.60 8.65
C PHE A 8 21.96 -31.22 8.63
N ARG A 9 21.22 -31.53 9.70
CA ARG A 9 19.82 -31.09 9.90
C ARG A 9 19.70 -29.57 10.04
N SER A 10 20.58 -28.93 10.81
CA SER A 10 20.59 -27.48 10.95
C SER A 10 20.92 -26.77 9.63
N CYS A 11 21.90 -27.25 8.87
CA CYS A 11 22.22 -26.71 7.54
C CYS A 11 21.06 -26.85 6.55
N SER A 12 20.35 -27.99 6.57
CA SER A 12 19.16 -28.18 5.74
C SER A 12 18.02 -27.21 6.12
N ALA A 13 17.82 -26.94 7.41
CA ALA A 13 16.83 -25.95 7.85
C ALA A 13 17.18 -24.52 7.41
N PHE A 14 18.45 -24.12 7.51
CA PHE A 14 18.92 -22.81 7.02
C PHE A 14 18.81 -22.67 5.49
N ALA A 15 19.04 -23.75 4.73
CA ALA A 15 18.88 -23.75 3.28
C ALA A 15 17.41 -23.56 2.86
N ILE A 16 16.47 -24.18 3.57
CA ILE A 16 15.03 -24.02 3.31
C ILE A 16 14.58 -22.59 3.62
N ILE A 17 15.00 -22.03 4.76
CA ILE A 17 14.66 -20.65 5.15
C ILE A 17 15.25 -19.64 4.15
N GLY A 18 16.50 -19.82 3.72
CA GLY A 18 17.13 -18.96 2.71
C GLY A 18 16.42 -19.00 1.35
N GLY A 19 15.93 -20.17 0.92
CA GLY A 19 15.19 -20.32 -0.33
C GLY A 19 13.84 -19.58 -0.34
N VAL A 20 13.12 -19.58 0.78
CA VAL A 20 11.82 -18.86 0.92
C VAL A 20 12.02 -17.34 0.87
N LEU A 21 13.09 -16.84 1.49
CA LEU A 21 13.37 -15.39 1.54
C LEU A 21 13.68 -14.78 0.16
N ILE A 22 14.18 -15.56 -0.79
CA ILE A 22 14.58 -15.07 -2.12
C ILE A 22 13.48 -15.30 -3.18
N ALA A 23 12.46 -16.11 -2.87
CA ALA A 23 11.39 -16.47 -3.81
C ALA A 23 10.45 -15.31 -4.22
N GLY A 24 10.53 -14.15 -3.56
CA GLY A 24 9.62 -13.02 -3.80
C GLY A 24 9.99 -12.08 -4.95
N CYS A 25 11.23 -12.08 -5.45
CA CYS A 25 11.73 -11.01 -6.33
C CYS A 25 11.43 -11.19 -7.83
N SER A 26 10.82 -12.31 -8.26
CA SER A 26 10.60 -12.60 -9.68
C SER A 26 9.24 -13.24 -9.99
N ILE A 27 8.32 -13.24 -9.01
CA ILE A 27 6.95 -13.62 -9.29
C ILE A 27 6.35 -12.48 -10.10
N GLU A 28 5.70 -12.79 -11.22
CA GLU A 28 4.89 -11.89 -12.03
C GLU A 28 3.55 -11.65 -11.33
N PRO A 29 3.38 -10.70 -10.38
CA PRO A 29 2.18 -10.61 -9.58
C PRO A 29 1.31 -9.46 -10.09
N TRP A 30 1.56 -8.97 -11.31
CA TRP A 30 0.86 -7.81 -11.83
C TRP A 30 -0.40 -8.26 -12.53
N VAL A 31 -1.53 -7.90 -11.91
CA VAL A 31 -2.78 -7.75 -12.64
C VAL A 31 -2.53 -6.66 -13.69
N LYS A 32 -2.88 -6.93 -14.95
CA LYS A 32 -2.64 -5.95 -16.02
C LYS A 32 -3.37 -4.65 -15.67
N PRO A 33 -2.83 -3.47 -16.02
CA PRO A 33 -3.39 -2.20 -15.55
C PRO A 33 -4.90 -2.03 -15.77
N TYR A 34 -5.42 -2.59 -16.86
CA TYR A 34 -6.85 -2.58 -17.25
C TYR A 34 -7.71 -3.70 -16.62
N GLU A 35 -7.10 -4.70 -16.01
CA GLU A 35 -7.79 -5.73 -15.22
C GLU A 35 -7.98 -5.28 -13.75
N ARG A 36 -7.25 -4.24 -13.31
CA ARG A 36 -7.32 -3.71 -11.94
C ARG A 36 -8.65 -3.06 -11.59
N ASP A 37 -9.37 -2.51 -12.58
CA ASP A 37 -10.72 -1.96 -12.36
C ASP A 37 -11.70 -3.03 -11.88
N ARG A 38 -11.48 -4.32 -12.25
CA ARG A 38 -12.34 -5.43 -11.81
C ARG A 38 -12.10 -5.83 -10.36
N LEU A 39 -10.99 -5.39 -9.76
CA LEU A 39 -10.69 -5.63 -8.35
C LEU A 39 -11.31 -4.55 -7.45
N ALA A 40 -11.59 -3.35 -7.98
CA ALA A 40 -12.13 -2.23 -7.22
C ALA A 40 -13.65 -2.08 -7.45
N ASP A 41 -14.44 -2.94 -6.80
CA ASP A 41 -15.90 -2.80 -6.80
C ASP A 41 -16.36 -1.45 -6.23
N PRO A 42 -17.37 -0.79 -6.83
CA PRO A 42 -17.90 0.49 -6.33
C PRO A 42 -18.38 0.47 -4.88
N ILE A 43 -18.76 -0.70 -4.36
CA ILE A 43 -19.17 -0.88 -2.96
C ILE A 43 -18.01 -0.71 -1.96
N MET A 44 -16.77 -0.90 -2.42
CA MET A 44 -15.57 -0.69 -1.61
C MET A 44 -15.11 0.76 -1.60
N SER A 45 -15.83 1.66 -2.27
CA SER A 45 -15.61 3.09 -2.14
C SER A 45 -15.75 3.49 -0.66
N LEU A 46 -14.71 4.09 -0.10
CA LEU A 46 -14.72 4.66 1.25
C LEU A 46 -15.78 5.75 1.40
N ASP A 47 -16.15 6.36 0.27
CA ASP A 47 -17.13 7.41 0.20
C ASP A 47 -18.37 6.97 -0.57
N ARG A 48 -19.51 7.05 0.10
CA ARG A 48 -20.81 6.69 -0.46
C ARG A 48 -21.37 7.78 -1.37
N ASP A 49 -21.02 9.05 -1.14
CA ASP A 49 -21.50 10.19 -1.93
C ASP A 49 -20.33 11.11 -2.29
N PRO A 50 -19.57 10.76 -3.34
CA PRO A 50 -18.36 11.49 -3.72
C PRO A 50 -18.64 12.91 -4.22
N VAL A 51 -19.88 13.20 -4.66
CA VAL A 51 -20.25 14.53 -5.15
C VAL A 51 -20.46 15.49 -3.97
N SER A 52 -21.21 15.07 -2.96
CA SER A 52 -21.41 15.85 -1.74
C SER A 52 -20.11 16.04 -0.99
N SER A 53 -19.29 15.00 -0.86
CA SER A 53 -18.02 15.10 -0.14
C SER A 53 -17.03 16.02 -0.86
N ALA A 54 -16.95 15.96 -2.20
CA ALA A 54 -16.14 16.88 -2.99
C ALA A 54 -16.59 18.34 -2.81
N TYR A 55 -17.90 18.59 -2.82
CA TYR A 55 -18.45 19.91 -2.54
C TYR A 55 -18.06 20.42 -1.14
N THR A 56 -18.22 19.59 -0.12
CA THR A 56 -17.87 19.94 1.27
C THR A 56 -16.35 20.15 1.43
N ASN A 57 -15.52 19.31 0.82
CA ASN A 57 -14.06 19.46 0.83
C ASN A 57 -13.63 20.76 0.15
N HIS A 58 -14.25 21.13 -0.98
CA HIS A 58 -13.98 22.42 -1.63
C HIS A 58 -14.31 23.61 -0.73
N VAL A 59 -15.41 23.55 0.03
CA VAL A 59 -15.74 24.58 1.01
C VAL A 59 -14.68 24.66 2.12
N PHE A 60 -14.17 23.53 2.58
CA PHE A 60 -13.11 23.50 3.60
C PHE A 60 -11.77 23.99 3.06
N GLU A 61 -11.40 23.68 1.82
CA GLU A 61 -10.22 24.26 1.17
C GLU A 61 -10.32 25.77 1.08
N ALA A 62 -11.47 26.30 0.64
CA ALA A 62 -11.67 27.74 0.49
C ALA A 62 -11.63 28.50 1.84
N ARG A 63 -12.14 27.89 2.91
CA ARG A 63 -12.26 28.54 4.23
C ARG A 63 -11.05 28.30 5.13
N GLU A 64 -10.48 27.10 5.07
CA GLU A 64 -9.48 26.62 6.02
C GLU A 64 -8.19 26.13 5.32
N GLY A 65 -7.98 26.44 4.04
CA GLY A 65 -6.75 26.12 3.32
C GLY A 65 -5.48 26.65 4.01
N ALA A 66 -5.57 27.82 4.66
CA ALA A 66 -4.49 28.39 5.47
C ALA A 66 -4.21 27.64 6.78
N ARG A 67 -5.03 26.64 7.15
CA ARG A 67 -4.91 25.85 8.38
C ARG A 67 -4.50 24.39 8.18
N GLY A 68 -4.43 23.89 6.95
CA GLY A 68 -4.22 22.45 6.77
C GLY A 68 -5.36 21.69 6.10
N ALA A 69 -6.16 22.29 5.22
CA ALA A 69 -7.29 21.57 4.62
C ALA A 69 -6.81 20.33 3.83
N SER A 70 -7.47 19.18 4.09
CA SER A 70 -7.54 17.84 3.46
C SER A 70 -6.47 17.32 2.46
N GLY A 71 -5.37 18.01 2.20
CA GLY A 71 -4.34 17.67 1.22
C GLY A 71 -3.07 18.50 1.44
N SER A 72 -1.99 18.15 0.72
CA SER A 72 -0.63 18.68 0.90
C SER A 72 -0.46 20.21 0.73
N ALA A 73 -1.54 20.93 0.40
CA ALA A 73 -1.57 22.39 0.26
C ALA A 73 -2.27 23.08 1.44
N GLY A 74 -2.21 22.47 2.63
CA GLY A 74 -2.82 23.00 3.83
C GLY A 74 -1.80 23.69 4.74
N GLY A 75 -1.92 25.02 4.88
CA GLY A 75 -1.29 25.80 5.96
C GLY A 75 0.12 26.32 5.70
N GLY A 76 0.28 27.22 4.73
CA GLY A 76 1.52 27.94 4.44
C GLY A 76 1.25 29.20 3.62
N CYS A 77 2.28 30.01 3.33
CA CYS A 77 2.22 31.30 2.64
C CYS A 77 1.76 31.27 1.16
N GLY A 78 0.89 30.33 0.78
CA GLY A 78 0.07 30.41 -0.43
C GLY A 78 0.80 30.23 -1.77
N CYS A 79 2.05 29.76 -1.77
CA CYS A 79 2.77 29.50 -3.03
C CYS A 79 2.62 28.03 -3.44
N ASN A 80 1.85 27.79 -4.50
CA ASN A 80 1.97 26.61 -5.35
C ASN A 80 2.73 27.03 -6.61
#